data_AF-X0TXJ0-F1
#
_entry.id   AF-X0TXJ0-F1
#
_cell.length_a   1.000
_cell.length_b   1.000
_cell.length_c   1.000
_cell.angle_alpha   90.00
_cell.angle_beta   90.00
_cell.angle_gamma   90.00
#
_symmetry.space_group_name_H-M   'P 1'
#
loop_
_entity.id
_entity.type
_entity.pdbx_description
1 polymer ?
#
loop_
_entity_poly.entity_id
_entity_poly.type
_entity_poly.pdbx_seq_one_letter_code
_entity_poly.pdbx_strand_id
1 'polypeptide(L)'
;MPRKASKKTLRRRADSALSIYIRTKYAVNGQVQCITCDSWNPISETDCAHFISRGKSATRFLEENCHPACPGCNRFRPEEHMRRYTLFMIDTYGRDFIT
;
A
#
# COMPACT_ATOMS: atom_id res chain seq x y z
N MET A 1 -31.60 -7.81 17.56
CA MET A 1 -30.48 -8.24 16.68
C MET A 1 -29.52 -7.07 16.48
N PRO A 2 -28.19 -7.25 16.56
CA PRO A 2 -27.26 -6.16 16.31
C PRO A 2 -27.39 -5.65 14.86
N ARG A 3 -27.31 -4.33 14.68
CA ARG A 3 -27.49 -3.68 13.38
C ARG A 3 -26.37 -4.09 12.42
N LYS A 4 -26.70 -4.46 11.18
CA LYS A 4 -25.69 -4.76 10.16
C LYS A 4 -24.79 -3.53 9.94
N ALA A 5 -23.48 -3.77 9.85
CA ALA A 5 -22.51 -2.71 9.60
C ALA A 5 -22.72 -2.10 8.21
N SER A 6 -22.52 -0.79 8.08
CA SER A 6 -22.59 -0.11 6.79
C SER A 6 -21.48 -0.58 5.84
N LYS A 7 -21.69 -0.46 4.53
CA LYS A 7 -20.65 -0.70 3.51
C LYS A 7 -19.38 0.12 3.78
N LYS A 8 -19.52 1.37 4.24
CA LYS A 8 -18.40 2.24 4.63
C LYS A 8 -17.61 1.65 5.80
N THR A 9 -18.30 1.14 6.82
CA THR A 9 -17.68 0.50 7.99
C THR A 9 -16.94 -0.77 7.59
N LEU A 10 -17.55 -1.63 6.77
CA LEU A 10 -16.93 -2.85 6.27
C LEU A 10 -15.69 -2.55 5.42
N ARG A 11 -15.79 -1.58 4.51
CA ARG A 11 -14.66 -1.13 3.69
C ARG A 11 -13.50 -0.62 4.56
N ARG A 12 -13.78 0.19 5.58
CA ARG A 12 -12.75 0.67 6.52
C ARG A 12 -12.05 -0.50 7.24
N ARG A 13 -12.81 -1.50 7.68
CA ARG A 13 -12.23 -2.69 8.32
C ARG A 13 -11.35 -3.48 7.36
N ALA A 14 -11.79 -3.66 6.12
CA ALA A 14 -11.00 -4.31 5.08
C ALA A 14 -9.71 -3.53 4.74
N ASP A 15 -9.79 -2.21 4.64
CA ASP A 15 -8.61 -1.35 4.43
C ASP A 15 -7.60 -1.48 5.57
N SER A 16 -8.07 -1.50 6.81
CA SER A 16 -7.21 -1.69 7.98
C SER A 16 -6.54 -3.06 7.98
N ALA A 17 -7.30 -4.12 7.65
CA ALA A 17 -6.77 -5.48 7.58
C ALA A 17 -5.71 -5.62 6.46
N LEU A 18 -6.01 -5.13 5.26
CA LEU A 18 -5.07 -5.11 4.14
C LEU A 18 -3.80 -4.34 4.49
N SER A 19 -3.93 -3.16 5.10
CA SER A 19 -2.78 -2.34 5.47
C SER A 19 -1.85 -3.04 6.47
N ILE A 20 -2.41 -3.77 7.44
CA ILE A 20 -1.61 -4.56 8.38
C ILE A 20 -0.95 -5.74 7.67
N TYR A 21 -1.71 -6.47 6.85
CA TYR A 21 -1.20 -7.61 6.08
C TYR A 21 0.01 -7.23 5.21
N ILE A 22 -0.12 -6.20 4.37
CA ILE A 22 0.95 -5.75 3.47
C ILE A 22 2.19 -5.33 4.26
N ARG A 23 2.06 -4.46 5.26
CA ARG A 23 3.24 -3.99 6.01
C ARG A 23 3.92 -5.12 6.78
N THR A 24 3.16 -6.09 7.28
CA THR A 24 3.72 -7.25 7.99
C THR A 24 4.41 -8.21 7.02
N LYS A 25 3.86 -8.43 5.82
CA LYS A 25 4.45 -9.28 4.78
C LYS A 25 5.86 -8.82 4.38
N TYR A 26 6.05 -7.50 4.24
CA TYR A 26 7.32 -6.90 3.84
C TYR A 26 8.26 -6.62 5.02
N ALA A 27 7.84 -6.92 6.24
CA ALA A 27 8.63 -6.58 7.42
C ALA A 27 9.81 -7.51 7.62
N VAL A 28 10.96 -6.93 7.98
CA VAL A 28 12.13 -7.63 8.48
C VAL A 28 12.43 -7.06 9.86
N ASN A 29 12.43 -7.92 10.89
CA ASN A 29 12.67 -7.52 12.29
C ASN A 29 11.77 -6.35 12.77
N GLY A 30 10.50 -6.34 12.35
CA GLY A 30 9.51 -5.31 12.76
C GLY A 30 9.64 -3.97 12.04
N GLN A 31 10.55 -3.85 11.07
CA GLN A 31 10.72 -2.69 10.22
C GLN A 31 10.43 -3.01 8.76
N VAL A 32 10.08 -2.00 7.99
CA VAL A 32 9.76 -2.13 6.56
C VAL A 32 10.50 -1.06 5.79
N GLN A 33 11.02 -1.43 4.62
CA GLN A 33 11.66 -0.51 3.71
C GLN A 33 10.61 0.22 2.86
N CYS A 34 10.73 1.55 2.76
CA CYS A 34 9.90 2.36 1.87
C CYS A 34 10.28 2.12 0.41
N ILE A 35 9.32 1.76 -0.45
CA ILE A 35 9.57 1.51 -1.90
C ILE A 35 9.98 2.75 -2.71
N THR A 36 10.12 3.92 -2.09
CA THR A 36 10.42 5.20 -2.79
C THR A 36 11.74 5.79 -2.39
N CYS A 37 12.03 5.85 -1.09
CA CYS A 37 13.22 6.48 -0.54
C CYS A 37 14.12 5.51 0.23
N ASP A 38 13.80 4.22 0.23
CA ASP A 38 14.58 3.14 0.83
C ASP A 38 14.79 3.24 2.35
N SER A 39 14.13 4.18 3.03
CA SER A 39 14.20 4.29 4.48
C SER A 39 13.51 3.13 5.17
N TRP A 40 14.13 2.62 6.23
CA TRP A 40 13.58 1.59 7.11
C TRP A 40 12.83 2.25 8.24
N ASN A 41 11.55 1.90 8.40
CA ASN A 41 10.68 2.47 9.42
C ASN A 41 9.95 1.36 10.16
N PRO A 42 9.59 1.53 11.45
CA PRO A 42 8.72 0.60 12.15
C PRO A 42 7.41 0.38 11.37
N ILE A 43 6.86 -0.84 11.41
CA ILE A 43 5.57 -1.16 10.77
C ILE A 43 4.50 -0.14 11.20
N SER A 44 4.45 0.22 12.49
CA SER A 44 3.48 1.15 13.07
C SER A 44 3.48 2.54 12.45
N GLU A 45 4.60 2.97 11.87
CA GLU A 45 4.80 4.31 11.28
C GLU A 45 4.81 4.29 9.75
N THR A 46 4.65 3.11 9.15
CA THR A 46 4.64 2.93 7.69
C THR A 46 3.20 2.90 7.15
N ASP A 47 2.96 3.46 5.97
CA ASP A 47 1.69 3.38 5.25
C ASP A 47 1.64 2.17 4.30
N CYS A 48 0.43 1.83 3.84
CA CYS A 48 0.20 0.95 2.70
C CYS A 48 -0.19 1.82 1.49
N ALA A 49 0.74 2.02 0.55
CA ALA A 49 0.54 2.80 -0.65
C ALA A 49 -0.11 1.96 -1.76
N HIS A 50 -1.01 2.60 -2.52
CA HIS A 50 -1.69 1.99 -3.66
C HIS A 50 -1.10 2.50 -4.97
N PHE A 51 -0.68 1.61 -5.88
CA PHE A 51 -0.17 2.01 -7.19
C PHE A 51 -1.30 2.62 -8.06
N ILE A 52 -2.41 1.90 -8.19
CA ILE A 52 -3.68 2.37 -8.71
C ILE A 52 -4.53 2.86 -7.55
N SER A 53 -4.99 4.11 -7.63
CA SER A 53 -5.77 4.80 -6.60
C SER A 53 -6.80 3.91 -5.89
N ARG A 54 -6.80 3.99 -4.55
CA ARG A 54 -7.79 3.34 -3.66
C ARG A 54 -9.26 3.59 -4.06
N GLY A 55 -9.54 4.64 -4.83
CA GLY A 55 -10.88 4.92 -5.37
C GLY A 55 -11.40 3.87 -6.35
N LYS A 56 -10.49 3.14 -7.03
CA LYS A 56 -10.83 2.07 -7.98
C LYS A 56 -11.08 0.77 -7.23
N SER A 57 -12.34 0.38 -7.09
CA SER A 57 -12.72 -0.78 -6.26
C SER A 57 -12.22 -2.12 -6.79
N ALA A 58 -12.01 -2.24 -8.10
CA ALA A 58 -11.51 -3.46 -8.73
C ALA A 58 -10.08 -3.82 -8.28
N THR A 59 -9.23 -2.81 -8.05
CA THR A 59 -7.81 -2.98 -7.72
C THR A 59 -7.50 -2.68 -6.25
N ARG A 60 -8.44 -2.10 -5.51
CA ARG A 60 -8.26 -1.62 -4.12
C ARG A 60 -7.67 -2.65 -3.16
N PHE A 61 -8.07 -3.91 -3.31
CA PHE A 61 -7.67 -5.00 -2.42
C PHE A 61 -6.79 -6.04 -3.12
N LEU A 62 -6.33 -5.75 -4.34
CA LEU A 62 -5.32 -6.58 -5.00
C LEU A 62 -3.99 -6.35 -4.29
N GLU A 63 -3.32 -7.44 -3.97
CA GLU A 63 -2.08 -7.43 -3.20
C GLU A 63 -0.96 -6.75 -3.99
N GLU A 64 -0.88 -7.06 -5.29
CA GLU A 64 0.07 -6.51 -6.26
C GLU A 64 -0.15 -5.01 -6.49
N ASN A 65 -1.28 -4.46 -6.04
CA ASN A 65 -1.54 -3.03 -6.09
C ASN A 65 -1.08 -2.29 -4.82
N CYS A 66 -0.57 -3.00 -3.81
CA CYS A 66 -0.37 -2.48 -2.45
C CYS A 66 1.03 -2.78 -1.90
N HIS A 67 1.76 -1.73 -1.51
CA HIS A 67 3.14 -1.89 -1.04
C HIS A 67 3.47 -0.89 0.08
N PRO A 68 4.48 -1.15 0.92
CA PRO A 68 4.84 -0.27 2.03
C PRO A 68 5.51 1.02 1.56
N ALA A 69 5.08 2.16 2.09
CA ALA A 69 5.74 3.44 1.85
C ALA A 69 5.71 4.30 3.12
N CYS A 70 6.74 5.10 3.36
CA CYS A 70 6.72 6.04 4.47
C CYS A 70 5.66 7.14 4.21
N PRO A 71 5.04 7.72 5.26
CA PRO A 71 4.04 8.77 5.10
C PRO A 71 4.58 9.99 4.32
N GLY A 72 5.88 10.28 4.49
CA GLY A 72 6.61 11.32 3.76
C GLY A 72 6.47 11.19 2.24
N CYS A 73 6.79 10.00 1.71
CA CYS A 73 6.71 9.74 0.27
C CYS A 73 5.25 9.60 -0.19
N ASN A 74 4.48 8.74 0.50
CA ASN A 74 3.12 8.38 0.09
C ASN A 74 2.16 9.58 0.07
N ARG A 75 2.25 10.48 1.06
CA ARG A 75 1.28 11.57 1.23
C ARG A 75 1.77 12.92 0.74
N PHE A 76 3.08 13.19 0.79
CA PHE A 76 3.62 14.53 0.58
C PHE A 76 4.51 14.66 -0.66
N ARG A 77 4.88 13.56 -1.33
CA ARG A 77 5.71 13.58 -2.56
C ARG A 77 5.11 12.74 -3.68
N PRO A 78 3.87 13.02 -4.11
CA PRO A 78 3.13 12.14 -5.02
C PRO A 78 3.83 11.91 -6.36
N GLU A 79 4.49 12.91 -6.93
CA GLU A 79 5.17 12.78 -8.23
C GLU A 79 6.42 11.89 -8.15
N GLU A 80 7.28 12.13 -7.17
CA GLU A 80 8.46 11.29 -6.92
C GLU A 80 8.04 9.87 -6.56
N HIS A 81 7.03 9.74 -5.70
CA HIS A 81 6.46 8.46 -5.29
C HIS A 81 5.96 7.67 -6.50
N MET A 82 5.15 8.25 -7.37
CA MET A 82 4.63 7.54 -8.54
C MET A 82 5.71 7.11 -9.54
N ARG A 83 6.74 7.93 -9.76
CA ARG A 83 7.87 7.56 -10.64
C ARG A 83 8.61 6.35 -10.08
N ARG A 84 8.96 6.39 -8.78
CA ARG A 84 9.66 5.28 -8.11
C ARG A 84 8.79 4.03 -8.01
N TYR A 85 7.51 4.19 -7.70
CA TYR A 85 6.56 3.08 -7.64
C TYR A 85 6.39 2.42 -9.01
N THR A 86 6.36 3.20 -10.10
CA THR A 86 6.32 2.63 -11.47
C THR A 86 7.55 1.75 -11.75
N LEU A 87 8.76 2.24 -11.40
CA LEU A 87 9.98 1.46 -11.55
C LEU A 87 9.93 0.18 -10.69
N PHE A 88 9.55 0.31 -9.42
CA PHE A 88 9.36 -0.83 -8.52
C PHE A 88 8.39 -1.88 -9.09
N MET A 89 7.26 -1.45 -9.68
CA MET A 89 6.29 -2.36 -10.29
C MET A 89 6.88 -3.09 -11.50
N ILE A 90 7.65 -2.40 -12.34
CA ILE A 90 8.34 -3.02 -13.49
C ILE A 90 9.37 -4.03 -13.00
N ASP A 91 10.17 -3.67 -12.01
CA ASP A 91 11.23 -4.53 -11.48
C ASP A 91 10.66 -5.77 -10.76
N THR A 92 9.50 -5.64 -10.12
CA THR A 92 8.87 -6.71 -9.33
C THR A 92 7.97 -7.62 -10.16
N TYR A 93 7.14 -7.04 -11.04
CA TYR A 93 6.08 -7.75 -11.76
C TYR A 93 6.27 -7.79 -13.28
N GLY A 94 7.25 -7.05 -13.80
CA GLY A 94 7.46 -6.89 -15.24
C GLY A 94 6.61 -5.78 -15.85
N ARG A 95 7.07 -5.26 -16.99
CA ARG A 95 6.40 -4.17 -17.70
C ARG A 95 5.01 -4.56 -18.20
N ASP A 96 4.85 -5.78 -18.70
CA ASP A 96 3.58 -6.28 -19.27
C ASP A 96 2.46 -6.36 -18.24
N PHE A 97 2.80 -6.42 -16.95
CA PHE A 97 1.80 -6.45 -15.87
C PHE A 97 1.11 -5.09 -15.66
N ILE A 98 1.76 -3.98 -16.03
CA ILE A 98 1.28 -2.62 -15.76
C ILE A 98 0.91 -1.82 -17.02
N THR A 99 0.97 -2.43 -18.20
CA THR A 99 0.60 -1.84 -19.50
C THR A 99 -0.70 -2.41 -20.02
#